data_AF-A0A9W4E5I0-F1
#
_entry.id   AF-A0A9W4E5I0-F1
#
_cell.length_a   1.000
_cell.length_b   1.000
_cell.length_c   1.000
_cell.angle_alpha   90.00
_cell.angle_beta   90.00
_cell.angle_gamma   90.00
#
_symmetry.space_group_name_H-M   'P 1'
#
loop_
_entity.id
_entity.type
_entity.pdbx_description
1 polymer ?
#
loop_
_entity_poly.entity_id
_entity_poly.type
_entity_poly.pdbx_seq_one_letter_code
_entity_poly.pdbx_strand_id
1 'polypeptide(L)'
;MTAVGRAVAGTALAAALGGLGAGCAGQSGTGGPDGSPGSGPGTAGTGGGAAGDRVVYFSTTPKGPTDDQQVLHDRAEADRYAARFAARDPQAQAQIAAAGRATDFTRQVLVGWTATTGCSAATSAALTVSGDRVALQVSQPKPPPECVMAFRVSVVFRVAKERMPAQPVFG
;
A
#
# COMPACT_ATOMS: atom_id res chain seq x y z
N MET A 1 -45.30 38.22 -21.87
CA MET A 1 -45.96 38.35 -20.56
C MET A 1 -45.45 37.19 -19.70
N THR A 2 -44.75 37.31 -18.58
CA THR A 2 -44.36 38.43 -17.71
C THR A 2 -43.20 37.96 -16.80
N ALA A 3 -42.28 38.89 -16.52
CA ALA A 3 -41.16 39.03 -15.56
C ALA A 3 -40.98 38.04 -14.36
N VAL A 4 -39.75 37.59 -14.07
CA VAL A 4 -38.72 38.10 -13.09
C VAL A 4 -38.90 37.65 -11.63
N GLY A 5 -37.81 37.09 -11.07
CA GLY A 5 -37.56 37.05 -9.62
C GLY A 5 -36.06 36.84 -9.32
N ARG A 6 -35.39 37.88 -8.80
CA ARG A 6 -33.99 37.93 -8.34
C ARG A 6 -33.88 37.63 -6.84
N ALA A 7 -32.73 37.13 -6.38
CA ALA A 7 -32.01 37.67 -5.20
C ALA A 7 -30.57 37.10 -5.09
N VAL A 8 -29.66 37.96 -4.64
CA VAL A 8 -28.20 37.81 -4.48
C VAL A 8 -27.85 38.01 -3.01
N ALA A 9 -26.87 37.27 -2.47
CA ALA A 9 -25.88 37.65 -1.44
C ALA A 9 -25.23 36.34 -0.91
N GLY A 10 -23.92 36.14 -0.78
CA GLY A 10 -22.80 37.06 -0.69
C GLY A 10 -22.18 36.96 0.71
N THR A 11 -21.10 36.17 0.87
CA THR A 11 -20.08 36.37 1.91
C THR A 11 -18.80 35.63 1.51
N ALA A 12 -17.85 36.40 0.98
CA ALA A 12 -16.43 36.06 1.00
C ALA A 12 -15.89 36.40 2.39
N LEU A 13 -15.08 35.52 2.98
CA LEU A 13 -14.16 35.91 4.05
C LEU A 13 -12.76 35.39 3.74
N ALA A 14 -11.81 36.32 3.86
CA ALA A 14 -10.43 36.20 3.47
C ALA A 14 -9.54 35.71 4.63
N ALA A 15 -8.44 35.08 4.21
CA ALA A 15 -7.07 35.15 4.73
C ALA A 15 -6.78 34.98 6.23
N ALA A 16 -5.92 34.01 6.51
CA ALA A 16 -4.80 34.20 7.46
C ALA A 16 -3.54 33.52 6.90
N LEU A 17 -2.57 34.35 6.51
CA LEU A 17 -1.18 34.00 6.27
C LEU A 17 -0.41 34.08 7.60
N GLY A 18 0.40 33.08 7.89
CA GLY A 18 1.38 33.09 8.98
C GLY A 18 1.88 31.67 9.24
N GLY A 19 3.17 31.36 9.28
CA GLY A 19 4.37 32.19 9.23
C GLY A 19 5.60 31.33 8.94
N LEU A 20 6.72 32.00 8.74
CA LEU A 20 8.04 31.41 8.51
C LEU A 20 8.49 30.54 9.68
N GLY A 21 9.10 29.40 9.34
CA GLY A 21 9.88 28.58 10.26
C GLY A 21 10.96 27.84 9.50
N ALA A 22 12.05 28.54 9.17
CA ALA A 22 13.32 27.90 8.86
C ALA A 22 13.87 27.29 10.15
N GLY A 23 14.09 25.98 10.16
CA GLY A 23 14.67 25.27 11.30
C GLY A 23 15.41 24.03 10.84
N CYS A 24 16.68 24.19 10.50
CA CYS A 24 17.64 23.10 10.55
C CYS A 24 17.93 22.79 12.03
N ALA A 25 17.58 21.60 12.49
CA ALA A 25 18.14 21.05 13.72
C ALA A 25 18.29 19.54 13.54
N GLY A 26 19.51 19.12 13.24
CA GLY A 26 19.95 17.78 13.55
C GLY A 26 20.29 17.72 15.04
N GLN A 27 19.80 16.70 15.74
CA GLN A 27 20.48 16.18 16.92
C GLN A 27 20.13 14.71 17.13
N SER A 28 21.18 13.89 17.08
CA SER A 28 21.21 12.51 17.53
C SER A 28 20.97 12.43 19.04
N GLY A 29 20.19 11.44 19.49
CA GLY A 29 19.97 11.19 20.91
C GLY A 29 19.40 9.80 21.14
N THR A 30 20.29 8.88 21.51
CA THR A 30 20.06 7.53 22.01
C THR A 30 19.26 7.53 23.31
N GLY A 31 18.26 6.65 23.42
CA GLY A 31 17.59 6.36 24.70
C GLY A 31 16.29 5.58 24.53
N GLY A 32 16.36 4.25 24.64
CA GLY A 32 15.23 3.46 25.16
C GLY A 32 15.39 3.28 26.68
N PRO A 33 14.53 2.50 27.37
CA PRO A 33 13.31 1.83 26.91
C PRO A 33 12.06 2.24 27.74
N ASP A 34 10.85 1.94 27.25
CA ASP A 34 9.75 1.31 28.01
C ASP A 34 8.46 1.25 27.18
N GLY A 35 7.76 0.12 27.31
CA GLY A 35 6.86 -0.41 26.29
C GLY A 35 5.42 0.09 26.27
N SER A 36 4.82 -0.11 25.09
CA SER A 36 3.42 -0.53 24.88
C SER A 36 3.24 -0.88 23.38
N PRO A 37 2.70 -2.05 23.00
CA PRO A 37 2.43 -2.36 21.60
C PRO A 37 1.18 -1.59 21.16
N GLY A 38 1.40 -0.37 20.69
CA GLY A 38 0.36 0.41 20.03
C GLY A 38 0.08 -0.17 18.66
N SER A 39 -1.09 -0.81 18.50
CA SER A 39 -1.73 -1.07 17.22
C SER A 39 -2.06 0.26 16.54
N GLY A 40 -1.07 0.86 15.90
CA GLY A 40 -1.23 2.01 15.02
C GLY A 40 -1.02 1.58 13.56
N PRO A 41 -1.69 2.22 12.59
CA PRO A 41 -1.43 1.98 11.17
C PRO A 41 0.00 2.44 10.86
N GLY A 42 0.92 1.49 10.83
CA GLY A 42 2.33 1.74 10.56
C GLY A 42 2.48 2.39 9.19
N THR A 43 3.02 3.61 9.19
CA THR A 43 3.54 4.29 8.02
C THR A 43 4.41 3.31 7.23
N ALA A 44 4.13 3.14 5.94
CA ALA A 44 4.87 2.25 5.05
C ALA A 44 6.38 2.52 5.16
N GLY A 45 7.08 1.60 5.83
CA GLY A 45 8.54 1.64 5.94
C GLY A 45 9.14 1.59 4.54
N THR A 46 10.00 2.56 4.26
CA THR A 46 10.75 2.68 3.00
C THR A 46 11.77 1.53 2.92
N GLY A 47 11.34 0.37 2.44
CA GLY A 47 12.16 -0.81 2.23
C GLY A 47 12.52 -1.01 0.77
N GLY A 48 13.69 -0.49 0.38
CA GLY A 48 14.57 -0.99 -0.68
C GLY A 48 13.96 -1.70 -1.91
N GLY A 49 13.01 -1.07 -2.59
CA GLY A 49 12.74 -1.39 -4.01
C GLY A 49 13.75 -0.63 -4.86
N ALA A 50 14.32 -1.28 -5.89
CA ALA A 50 14.99 -0.56 -6.98
C ALA A 50 14.10 0.62 -7.39
N ALA A 51 14.68 1.80 -7.63
CA ALA A 51 14.04 3.12 -7.61
C ALA A 51 12.77 3.35 -8.48
N GLY A 52 12.21 2.33 -9.12
CA GLY A 52 10.93 2.35 -9.83
C GLY A 52 9.77 1.56 -9.20
N ASP A 53 9.97 0.70 -8.19
CA ASP A 53 8.87 -0.09 -7.59
C ASP A 53 8.48 0.44 -6.22
N ARG A 54 7.19 0.77 -6.05
CA ARG A 54 6.67 1.33 -4.81
C ARG A 54 5.63 0.40 -4.20
N VAL A 55 5.84 0.00 -2.95
CA VAL A 55 4.78 -0.62 -2.13
C VAL A 55 3.69 0.42 -1.88
N VAL A 56 2.48 0.15 -2.34
CA VAL A 56 1.30 1.02 -2.13
C VAL A 56 0.32 0.45 -1.11
N TYR A 57 0.45 -0.83 -0.78
CA TYR A 57 -0.25 -1.48 0.33
C TYR A 57 0.61 -2.63 0.85
N PHE A 58 0.66 -2.81 2.17
CA PHE A 58 1.31 -3.93 2.83
C PHE A 58 0.56 -4.25 4.12
N SER A 59 0.27 -5.53 4.34
CA SER A 59 -0.24 -6.04 5.61
C SER A 59 0.27 -7.45 5.86
N THR A 60 0.37 -7.80 7.14
CA THR A 60 0.62 -9.16 7.58
C THR A 60 -0.40 -9.52 8.66
N THR A 61 -1.15 -10.60 8.45
CA THR A 61 -2.22 -11.01 9.37
C THR A 61 -2.33 -12.54 9.44
N PRO A 62 -2.74 -13.10 10.59
CA PRO A 62 -2.94 -14.55 10.72
C PRO A 62 -4.18 -15.08 9.97
N LYS A 63 -5.05 -14.20 9.48
CA LYS A 63 -6.29 -14.55 8.76
C LYS A 63 -6.50 -13.62 7.55
N GLY A 64 -5.55 -13.66 6.62
CA GLY A 64 -5.64 -12.95 5.34
C GLY A 64 -6.49 -13.66 4.28
N PRO A 65 -6.60 -13.08 3.07
CA PRO A 65 -7.12 -13.77 1.90
C PRO A 65 -6.30 -15.01 1.55
N THR A 66 -6.87 -15.88 0.71
CA THR A 66 -6.14 -17.01 0.10
C THR A 66 -4.98 -16.52 -0.75
N ASP A 67 -4.04 -17.42 -1.05
CA ASP A 67 -2.88 -17.10 -1.89
C ASP A 67 -3.35 -16.76 -3.31
N ASP A 68 -2.83 -15.66 -3.85
CA ASP A 68 -3.22 -15.10 -5.14
C ASP A 68 -2.11 -14.17 -5.65
N GLN A 69 -1.86 -14.18 -6.95
CA GLN A 69 -0.94 -13.25 -7.60
C GLN A 69 -1.56 -12.76 -8.89
N GLN A 70 -1.53 -11.45 -9.11
CA GLN A 70 -2.05 -10.88 -10.35
C GLN A 70 -1.44 -9.52 -10.67
N VAL A 71 -1.26 -9.28 -11.97
CA VAL A 71 -1.00 -7.95 -12.52
C VAL A 71 -2.35 -7.29 -12.81
N LEU A 72 -2.48 -6.02 -12.42
CA LEU A 72 -3.67 -5.19 -12.56
C LEU A 72 -3.34 -4.09 -13.55
N HIS A 73 -3.97 -4.15 -14.70
CA HIS A 73 -3.72 -3.31 -15.86
C HIS A 73 -4.60 -2.07 -15.88
N ASP A 74 -5.68 -2.06 -15.10
CA ASP A 74 -6.59 -0.93 -15.02
C ASP A 74 -7.25 -0.78 -13.65
N ARG A 75 -8.03 0.30 -13.51
CA ARG A 75 -8.76 0.62 -12.29
C ARG A 75 -9.84 -0.42 -11.96
N ALA A 76 -10.52 -0.97 -12.96
CA ALA A 76 -11.59 -1.93 -12.73
C ALA A 76 -11.04 -3.26 -12.17
N GLU A 77 -9.86 -3.69 -12.64
CA GLU A 77 -9.12 -4.82 -12.10
C GLU A 77 -8.68 -4.56 -10.66
N ALA A 78 -8.17 -3.36 -10.37
CA ALA A 78 -7.81 -2.97 -9.01
C ALA A 78 -9.01 -2.95 -8.05
N ASP A 79 -10.16 -2.44 -8.48
CA ASP A 79 -11.38 -2.44 -7.69
C ASP A 79 -11.93 -3.88 -7.48
N ARG A 80 -11.86 -4.75 -8.50
CA ARG A 80 -12.20 -6.18 -8.37
C ARG A 80 -11.27 -6.92 -7.41
N TYR A 81 -9.98 -6.62 -7.44
CA TYR A 81 -9.01 -7.17 -6.49
C TYR A 81 -9.31 -6.71 -5.06
N ALA A 82 -9.49 -5.40 -4.88
CA ALA A 82 -9.82 -4.81 -3.58
C ALA A 82 -11.09 -5.41 -2.96
N ALA A 83 -12.12 -5.68 -3.78
CA ALA A 83 -13.38 -6.26 -3.31
C ALA A 83 -13.22 -7.62 -2.61
N ARG A 84 -12.17 -8.39 -2.91
CA ARG A 84 -11.88 -9.68 -2.24
C ARG A 84 -11.57 -9.51 -0.76
N PHE A 85 -11.10 -8.32 -0.36
CA PHE A 85 -10.77 -8.00 1.02
C PHE A 85 -11.99 -7.51 1.81
N ALA A 86 -13.06 -7.08 1.15
CA ALA A 86 -14.19 -6.37 1.77
C ALA A 86 -14.77 -7.03 3.02
N ALA A 87 -14.93 -8.35 2.99
CA ALA A 87 -15.57 -9.10 4.09
C ALA A 87 -14.67 -9.28 5.33
N ARG A 88 -13.35 -9.27 5.16
CA ARG A 88 -12.38 -9.58 6.24
C ARG A 88 -11.50 -8.40 6.63
N ASP A 89 -11.27 -7.49 5.69
CA ASP A 89 -10.42 -6.31 5.84
C ASP A 89 -10.96 -5.16 4.94
N PRO A 90 -12.01 -4.45 5.40
CA PRO A 90 -12.56 -3.28 4.69
C PRO A 90 -11.54 -2.15 4.53
N GLN A 91 -10.56 -2.06 5.44
CA GLN A 91 -9.49 -1.07 5.36
C GLN A 91 -8.55 -1.39 4.19
N ALA A 92 -8.15 -2.65 4.02
CA ALA A 92 -7.39 -3.09 2.86
C ALA A 92 -8.12 -2.81 1.55
N GLN A 93 -9.42 -3.14 1.48
CA GLN A 93 -10.23 -2.81 0.32
C GLN A 93 -10.14 -1.30 -0.01
N ALA A 94 -10.36 -0.43 0.99
CA ALA A 94 -10.32 1.01 0.77
C ALA A 94 -8.94 1.51 0.30
N GLN A 95 -7.86 1.00 0.91
CA GLN A 95 -6.49 1.38 0.56
C GLN A 95 -6.08 0.89 -0.85
N ILE A 96 -6.39 -0.36 -1.19
CA ILE A 96 -6.09 -0.93 -2.51
C ILE A 96 -6.89 -0.20 -3.60
N ALA A 97 -8.18 0.05 -3.37
CA ALA A 97 -9.01 0.83 -4.30
C ALA A 97 -8.49 2.27 -4.46
N ALA A 98 -8.02 2.90 -3.38
CA ALA A 98 -7.38 4.22 -3.46
C ALA A 98 -6.08 4.18 -4.26
N ALA A 99 -5.27 3.14 -4.10
CA ALA A 99 -4.06 2.94 -4.89
C ALA A 99 -4.38 2.77 -6.38
N GLY A 100 -5.44 2.03 -6.72
CA GLY A 100 -5.97 1.92 -8.08
C GLY A 100 -6.34 3.29 -8.66
N ARG A 101 -7.12 4.10 -7.93
CA ARG A 101 -7.49 5.46 -8.36
C ARG A 101 -6.29 6.39 -8.58
N ALA A 102 -5.23 6.22 -7.80
CA ALA A 102 -4.03 7.07 -7.84
C ALA A 102 -2.95 6.58 -8.81
N THR A 103 -3.21 5.53 -9.60
CA THR A 103 -2.23 4.94 -10.52
C THR A 103 -2.49 5.40 -11.95
N ASP A 104 -1.44 5.87 -12.63
CA ASP A 104 -1.49 6.13 -14.06
C ASP A 104 -1.28 4.81 -14.82
N PHE A 105 -2.39 4.11 -15.08
CA PHE A 105 -2.37 2.83 -15.78
C PHE A 105 -1.89 2.90 -17.23
N THR A 106 -1.66 4.09 -17.79
CA THR A 106 -1.03 4.18 -19.12
C THR A 106 0.47 3.87 -19.06
N ARG A 107 1.11 4.14 -17.92
CA ARG A 107 2.56 3.94 -17.70
C ARG A 107 2.89 2.89 -16.65
N GLN A 108 1.93 2.55 -15.81
CA GLN A 108 2.13 1.71 -14.64
C GLN A 108 1.12 0.56 -14.61
N VAL A 109 1.47 -0.47 -13.85
CA VAL A 109 0.57 -1.54 -13.43
C VAL A 109 0.61 -1.63 -11.91
N LEU A 110 -0.41 -2.22 -11.32
CA LEU A 110 -0.32 -2.70 -9.95
C LEU A 110 -0.06 -4.20 -9.96
N VAL A 111 0.73 -4.71 -9.03
CA VAL A 111 0.94 -6.15 -8.82
C VAL A 111 0.43 -6.47 -7.44
N GLY A 112 -0.68 -7.19 -7.37
CA GLY A 112 -1.25 -7.69 -6.13
C GLY A 112 -0.68 -9.07 -5.81
N TRP A 113 -0.31 -9.28 -4.55
CA TRP A 113 0.22 -10.56 -4.08
C TRP A 113 -0.29 -10.87 -2.67
N THR A 114 -0.85 -12.05 -2.50
CA THR A 114 -1.14 -12.66 -1.20
C THR A 114 -0.42 -14.00 -1.10
N ALA A 115 0.24 -14.25 0.03
CA ALA A 115 0.98 -15.48 0.25
C ALA A 115 1.02 -15.84 1.73
N THR A 116 1.18 -17.12 2.04
CA THR A 116 1.42 -17.60 3.39
C THR A 116 2.90 -17.40 3.76
N THR A 117 3.18 -16.75 4.89
CA THR A 117 4.55 -16.49 5.39
C THR A 117 5.00 -17.50 6.45
N GLY A 118 4.21 -18.55 6.65
CA GLY A 118 4.43 -19.53 7.71
C GLY A 118 4.15 -18.92 9.08
N CYS A 119 4.95 -19.26 10.08
CA CYS A 119 4.65 -18.94 11.48
C CYS A 119 5.24 -17.61 11.96
N SER A 120 5.70 -16.77 11.03
CA SER A 120 6.23 -15.44 11.32
C SER A 120 5.53 -14.38 10.48
N ALA A 121 5.25 -13.25 11.12
CA ALA A 121 4.76 -12.06 10.45
C ALA A 121 5.86 -11.48 9.55
N ALA A 122 5.48 -11.08 8.34
CA ALA A 122 6.37 -10.35 7.44
C ALA A 122 6.60 -8.93 7.93
N THR A 123 7.84 -8.45 7.87
CA THR A 123 8.19 -7.07 8.23
C THR A 123 8.33 -6.18 7.00
N SER A 124 8.65 -6.77 5.84
CA SER A 124 8.70 -6.05 4.57
C SER A 124 8.56 -7.02 3.40
N ALA A 125 8.29 -6.46 2.23
CA ALA A 125 8.19 -7.18 0.97
C ALA A 125 8.83 -6.35 -0.16
N ALA A 126 9.49 -7.05 -1.08
CA ALA A 126 10.06 -6.48 -2.29
C ALA A 126 9.64 -7.33 -3.50
N LEU A 127 9.38 -6.66 -4.62
CA LEU A 127 9.11 -7.31 -5.89
C LEU A 127 10.41 -7.41 -6.68
N THR A 128 10.71 -8.60 -7.19
CA THR A 128 11.85 -8.81 -8.09
C THR A 128 11.34 -9.27 -9.44
N VAL A 129 11.89 -8.67 -10.50
CA VAL A 129 11.57 -9.03 -11.88
C VAL A 129 12.86 -9.42 -12.58
N SER A 130 12.90 -10.63 -13.14
CA SER A 130 14.08 -11.19 -13.82
C SER A 130 13.65 -12.01 -15.03
N GLY A 131 13.88 -11.48 -16.23
CA GLY A 131 13.32 -12.04 -17.46
C GLY A 131 11.80 -12.02 -17.39
N ASP A 132 11.17 -13.18 -17.61
CA ASP A 132 9.72 -13.34 -17.50
C ASP A 132 9.24 -13.61 -16.07
N ARG A 133 10.15 -13.82 -15.11
CA ARG A 133 9.77 -14.17 -13.74
C ARG A 133 9.53 -12.93 -12.90
N VAL A 134 8.41 -12.94 -12.19
CA VAL A 134 8.06 -11.98 -11.14
C VAL A 134 7.99 -12.74 -9.82
N ALA A 135 8.83 -12.37 -8.85
CA ALA A 135 8.93 -13.06 -7.57
C ALA A 135 8.81 -12.10 -6.39
N LEU A 136 8.13 -12.56 -5.35
CA LEU A 136 7.98 -11.85 -4.08
C LEU A 136 9.10 -12.25 -3.11
N GLN A 137 9.90 -11.28 -2.70
CA GLN A 137 10.83 -11.45 -1.59
C GLN A 137 10.20 -10.90 -0.31
N VAL A 138 10.04 -11.76 0.70
CA VAL A 138 9.52 -11.39 2.00
C VAL A 138 10.64 -11.41 3.03
N SER A 139 10.78 -10.33 3.79
CA SER A 139 11.64 -10.33 4.97
C SER A 139 10.78 -10.56 6.20
N GLN A 140 11.23 -11.49 7.05
CA GLN A 140 10.55 -11.84 8.29
C GLN A 140 11.56 -12.36 9.32
N PRO A 141 11.29 -12.20 10.62
CA PRO A 141 12.08 -12.84 11.67
C PRO A 141 12.09 -14.37 11.53
N LYS A 142 13.06 -15.00 12.22
CA LYS A 142 13.04 -16.45 12.38
C LYS A 142 11.75 -16.87 13.10
N PRO A 143 10.96 -17.82 12.56
CA PRO A 143 9.76 -18.28 13.23
C PRO A 143 10.06 -18.91 14.61
N PRO A 144 9.16 -18.73 15.59
CA PRO A 144 9.26 -19.45 16.86
C PRO A 144 9.11 -20.97 16.65
N PRO A 145 9.58 -21.82 17.60
CA PRO A 145 9.43 -23.27 17.50
C PRO A 145 7.95 -23.71 17.49
N GLU A 146 7.13 -23.01 18.26
CA GLU A 146 5.70 -23.26 18.41
C GLU A 146 4.94 -22.47 17.33
N CYS A 147 4.34 -23.17 16.36
CA CYS A 147 3.53 -22.54 15.32
C CYS A 147 2.04 -22.65 15.63
N VAL A 148 1.51 -21.64 16.33
CA VAL A 148 0.10 -21.66 16.75
C VAL A 148 -0.85 -21.26 15.62
N MET A 149 -0.38 -20.44 14.66
CA MET A 149 -1.13 -20.06 13.46
C MET A 149 -0.19 -19.59 12.35
N ALA A 150 -0.59 -19.81 11.11
CA ALA A 150 0.12 -19.28 9.96
C ALA A 150 -0.26 -17.81 9.71
N PHE A 151 0.76 -16.98 9.51
CA PHE A 151 0.64 -15.63 9.00
C PHE A 151 0.53 -15.64 7.47
N ARG A 152 -0.14 -14.62 6.98
CA ARG A 152 -0.29 -14.30 5.57
C ARG A 152 0.17 -12.88 5.34
N VAL A 153 0.81 -12.65 4.21
CA VAL A 153 1.15 -11.32 3.71
C VAL A 153 0.18 -10.95 2.60
N SER A 154 -0.22 -9.68 2.55
CA SER A 154 -0.91 -9.08 1.41
C SER A 154 -0.16 -7.81 1.04
N VAL A 155 0.24 -7.68 -0.22
CA VAL A 155 1.03 -6.57 -0.70
C VAL A 155 0.56 -6.15 -2.09
N VAL A 156 0.59 -4.85 -2.35
CA VAL A 156 0.39 -4.31 -3.69
C VAL A 156 1.57 -3.42 -4.04
N PHE A 157 2.21 -3.72 -5.16
CA PHE A 157 3.27 -2.90 -5.74
C PHE A 157 2.72 -2.08 -6.88
N ARG A 158 3.22 -0.86 -7.03
CA ARG A 158 3.10 -0.07 -8.25
C ARG A 158 4.41 -0.21 -9.02
N VAL A 159 4.30 -0.65 -10.26
CA VAL A 159 5.43 -1.02 -11.12
C VAL A 159 5.29 -0.32 -12.46
N ALA A 160 6.39 0.15 -13.02
CA ALA A 160 6.40 0.73 -14.35
C ALA A 160 6.19 -0.36 -15.43
N LYS A 161 5.35 -0.10 -16.43
CA LYS A 161 4.95 -1.10 -17.44
C LYS A 161 6.15 -1.66 -18.20
N GLU A 162 7.12 -0.81 -18.50
CA GLU A 162 8.36 -1.16 -19.20
C GLU A 162 9.23 -2.18 -18.45
N ARG A 163 9.01 -2.35 -17.14
CA ARG A 163 9.71 -3.36 -16.32
C ARG A 163 8.93 -4.66 -16.19
N MET A 164 7.66 -4.68 -16.55
CA MET A 164 6.82 -5.87 -16.44
C MET A 164 6.96 -6.70 -17.72
N PRO A 165 7.28 -8.00 -17.64
CA PRO A 165 7.27 -8.86 -18.82
C PRO A 165 5.87 -8.94 -19.41
N ALA A 166 5.79 -9.14 -20.72
CA ALA A 166 4.50 -9.27 -21.42
C ALA A 166 3.70 -10.49 -20.95
N GLN A 167 4.38 -11.54 -20.50
CA GLN A 167 3.80 -12.76 -19.96
C GLN A 167 4.47 -13.10 -18.62
N PRO A 168 4.06 -12.45 -17.52
CA PRO A 168 4.67 -12.66 -16.21
C PRO A 168 4.42 -14.08 -15.70
N VAL A 169 5.49 -14.74 -15.28
CA VAL A 169 5.45 -16.02 -14.57
C VAL A 169 5.71 -15.73 -13.09
N PHE A 170 4.70 -15.97 -12.25
CA PHE A 170 4.82 -15.81 -10.81
C PHE A 170 5.58 -17.00 -10.19
N GLY A 171 6.51 -16.71 -9.27
CA GLY A 171 7.29 -17.74 -8.57
C GLY A 171 7.94 -17.28 -7.29
#